data_AF-A0A527FSN1-F1
#
_entry.id   AF-A0A527FSN1-F1
#
_cell.length_a   1.000
_cell.length_b   1.000
_cell.length_c   1.000
_cell.angle_alpha   90.00
_cell.angle_beta   90.00
_cell.angle_gamma   90.00
#
_symmetry.space_group_name_H-M   'P 1'
#
loop_
_entity.id
_entity.type
_entity.pdbx_description
1 polymer ?
#
loop_
_entity_poly.entity_id
_entity_poly.type
_entity_poly.pdbx_seq_one_letter_code
_entity_poly.pdbx_strand_id
1 'polypeptide(L)' 'NIGMVFQRYTLFPHLSVAENVAFPLRVRRRPDAEIKRKVADMLALVRLENFADRHPGALSGGQQQRVALARALAYDPP' A
#
# COMPACT_ATOMS: atom_id res chain seq x y z
N ASN A 1 23.45 16.00 16.21
CA ASN A 1 22.24 15.21 16.55
C ASN A 1 21.30 15.19 15.36
N ILE A 2 21.42 14.19 14.50
CA ILE A 2 20.53 14.02 13.34
C ILE A 2 19.17 13.57 13.89
N GLY A 3 18.20 14.48 13.92
CA GLY A 3 16.82 14.13 14.19
C GLY A 3 16.28 13.36 12.99
N MET A 4 16.30 12.04 13.05
CA MET A 4 15.55 11.20 12.12
C MET A 4 14.07 11.37 12.44
N VAL A 5 13.40 12.26 11.70
CA VAL A 5 11.94 12.37 11.77
C VAL A 5 11.36 11.17 11.04
N PHE A 6 10.87 10.20 11.80
CA PHE A 6 10.07 9.11 11.27
C PHE A 6 8.77 9.68 10.70
N GLN A 7 8.67 9.80 9.38
CA GLN A 7 7.37 9.92 8.72
C GLN A 7 6.64 8.61 8.97
N ARG A 8 5.71 8.56 9.95
CA ARG A 8 4.80 7.43 10.10
C ARG A 8 3.85 7.44 8.91
N TYR A 9 4.26 6.85 7.79
CA TYR A 9 3.34 6.43 6.76
C TYR A 9 2.43 5.42 7.46
N THR A 10 1.16 5.76 7.67
CA THR A 10 0.17 5.03 8.46
C THR A 10 -0.21 3.69 7.81
N LEU A 11 0.78 2.85 7.50
CA LEU A 11 0.63 1.50 6.99
C LEU A 11 0.34 0.56 8.16
N PHE A 12 -0.48 -0.45 7.90
CA PHE A 12 -0.76 -1.51 8.85
C PHE A 12 0.45 -2.47 8.85
N PRO A 13 1.21 -2.57 9.97
CA PRO A 13 2.47 -3.31 9.98
C PRO A 13 2.29 -4.83 9.90
N HIS A 14 1.10 -5.32 10.30
CA HIS A 14 0.71 -6.72 10.27
C HIS A 14 0.12 -7.16 8.92
N LEU A 15 -0.09 -6.22 7.99
CA LEU A 15 -0.54 -6.50 6.63
C LEU A 15 0.64 -6.40 5.67
N SER A 16 0.63 -7.21 4.61
CA SER A 16 1.55 -7.07 3.47
C SER A 16 1.30 -5.77 2.70
N VAL A 17 2.18 -5.46 1.75
CA VAL A 17 2.01 -4.32 0.84
C VAL A 17 0.70 -4.43 0.06
N ALA A 18 0.43 -5.59 -0.54
CA ALA A 18 -0.80 -5.82 -1.29
C ALA A 18 -2.04 -5.66 -0.41
N GLU A 19 -2.01 -6.19 0.81
CA GLU A 19 -3.13 -6.07 1.75
C GLU A 19 -3.34 -4.65 2.25
N ASN A 20 -2.26 -3.87 2.44
CA ASN A 20 -2.36 -2.45 2.75
C ASN A 20 -3.11 -1.70 1.64
N VAL A 21 -2.76 -1.96 0.37
CA VAL A 21 -3.43 -1.34 -0.78
C VAL A 21 -4.87 -1.84 -0.95
N ALA A 22 -5.12 -3.12 -0.66
CA ALA A 22 -6.45 -3.74 -0.76
C ALA A 22 -7.43 -3.30 0.33
N PHE A 23 -6.92 -2.92 1.51
CA PHE A 23 -7.72 -2.63 2.71
C PHE A 23 -8.94 -1.71 2.45
N PRO A 24 -8.81 -0.52 1.86
CA PRO A 24 -9.96 0.36 1.59
C PRO A 24 -11.02 -0.28 0.68
N LEU A 25 -10.61 -1.12 -0.28
CA LEU A 25 -11.53 -1.80 -1.21
C LEU A 25 -12.31 -2.92 -0.50
N ARG A 26 -11.63 -3.66 0.39
CA ARG A 26 -12.25 -4.69 1.25
C ARG A 26 -13.26 -4.09 2.20
N VAL A 27 -12.96 -2.93 2.81
CA VAL A 27 -13.91 -2.20 3.67
C VAL A 27 -15.19 -1.83 2.91
N ARG A 28 -15.08 -1.46 1.62
CA ARG A 28 -16.23 -1.20 0.74
C ARG A 28 -16.90 -2.46 0.17
N ARG A 29 -16.48 -3.66 0.59
CA ARG A 29 -17.02 -4.95 0.13
C ARG A 29 -17.02 -5.11 -1.39
N ARG A 30 -15.99 -4.59 -2.07
CA ARG A 30 -15.81 -4.81 -3.51
C ARG A 30 -15.58 -6.30 -3.80
N PRO A 31 -15.99 -6.83 -4.97
CA PRO A 31 -15.71 -8.21 -5.35
C PRO A 31 -14.21 -8.53 -5.37
N ASP A 32 -13.82 -9.72 -4.90
CA ASP A 32 -12.40 -10.11 -4.79
C ASP A 32 -11.62 -10.00 -6.11
N ALA A 33 -12.24 -10.33 -7.23
CA ALA A 33 -11.62 -10.20 -8.55
C ALA A 33 -11.29 -8.73 -8.89
N GLU A 34 -12.18 -7.79 -8.53
CA GLU A 34 -11.98 -6.36 -8.72
C GLU A 34 -10.84 -5.85 -7.81
N ILE A 35 -10.82 -6.31 -6.56
CA ILE A 35 -9.75 -5.96 -5.60
C ILE A 35 -8.40 -6.43 -6.12
N LYS A 36 -8.28 -7.70 -6.53
CA LYS A 36 -7.02 -8.26 -7.03
C LYS A 36 -6.49 -7.48 -8.23
N ARG A 37 -7.36 -7.15 -9.19
CA ARG A 37 -7.00 -6.34 -10.37
C ARG A 37 -6.53 -4.94 -9.96
N LYS A 38 -7.33 -4.21 -9.18
CA LYS A 38 -7.00 -2.84 -8.77
C LYS A 38 -5.71 -2.78 -7.96
N VAL A 39 -5.46 -3.75 -7.08
CA VAL A 39 -4.21 -3.84 -6.32
C VAL A 39 -3.02 -4.04 -7.25
N ALA A 40 -3.12 -4.97 -8.22
CA ALA A 40 -2.05 -5.18 -9.19
C ALA A 40 -1.76 -3.90 -9.99
N ASP A 41 -2.79 -3.21 -10.48
CA ASP A 41 -2.66 -1.94 -11.21
C ASP A 41 -1.97 -0.86 -10.38
N MET A 42 -2.33 -0.72 -9.10
CA MET A 42 -1.74 0.29 -8.21
C MET A 42 -0.30 -0.04 -7.84
N LEU A 43 0.04 -1.32 -7.63
CA LEU A 43 1.42 -1.72 -7.38
C LEU A 43 2.30 -1.51 -8.61
N ALA A 44 1.77 -1.75 -9.81
CA ALA A 44 2.46 -1.45 -11.06
C ALA A 44 2.72 0.05 -11.23
N LEU A 45 1.70 0.87 -10.96
CA LEU A 45 1.80 2.33 -11.03
C LEU A 45 2.93 2.89 -10.17
N VAL A 46 3.14 2.33 -8.98
CA VAL A 46 4.19 2.78 -8.04
C VAL A 46 5.48 1.95 -8.08
N ARG A 47 5.60 1.04 -9.06
CA ARG A 47 6.76 0.15 -9.26
C ARG A 47 7.11 -0.68 -8.02
N LEU A 48 6.11 -1.33 -7.43
CA LEU A 48 6.22 -2.17 -6.23
C LEU A 48 5.61 -3.58 -6.41
N GLU A 49 5.45 -4.05 -7.64
CA GLU A 49 4.88 -5.38 -7.98
C GLU A 49 5.62 -6.50 -7.25
N ASN A 50 6.95 -6.47 -7.27
CA ASN A 50 7.82 -7.46 -6.62
C ASN A 50 7.89 -7.34 -5.08
N PHE A 51 7.12 -6.41 -4.51
CA PHE A 51 7.06 -6.15 -3.07
C PHE A 51 5.70 -6.51 -2.47
N ALA A 52 4.76 -7.02 -3.29
CA ALA A 52 3.38 -7.30 -2.91
C ALA A 52 3.26 -8.07 -1.58
N ASP A 53 4.08 -9.09 -1.38
CA ASP A 53 4.03 -9.98 -0.21
C ASP A 53 4.89 -9.50 0.97
N ARG A 54 5.65 -8.41 0.82
CA ARG A 54 6.48 -7.89 1.91
C ARG A 54 5.64 -7.14 2.93
N HIS A 55 6.09 -7.13 4.18
CA HIS A 55 5.54 -6.25 5.20
C HIS A 55 6.23 -4.87 5.19
N PRO A 56 5.56 -3.80 5.65
CA PRO A 56 6.12 -2.44 5.68
C PRO A 56 7.49 -2.32 6.34
N GLY A 57 7.78 -3.14 7.36
CA GLY A 57 9.08 -3.15 8.03
C GLY A 57 10.25 -3.59 7.15
N ALA A 58 9.99 -4.28 6.03
CA ALA A 58 10.99 -4.71 5.06
C ALA A 58 11.16 -3.71 3.88
N LEU A 59 10.56 -2.52 4.00
CA LEU A 59 10.61 -1.47 2.98
C LEU A 59 11.41 -0.26 3.46
N SER A 60 12.12 0.38 2.53
CA SER A 60 12.70 1.70 2.75
C SER A 60 11.60 2.76 2.94
N GLY A 61 11.94 3.91 3.53
CA GLY A 61 10.96 5.00 3.73
C GLY A 61 10.29 5.46 2.43
N GLY A 62 11.06 5.62 1.35
CA GLY A 62 10.50 5.97 0.03
C GLY A 62 9.60 4.89 -0.56
N GLN A 63 9.87 3.60 -0.27
CA GLN A 63 8.96 2.51 -0.66
C GLN A 63 7.67 2.57 0.18
N GLN A 64 7.75 2.79 1.50
CA GLN A 64 6.57 2.94 2.36
C GLN A 64 5.68 4.12 1.93
N GLN A 65 6.29 5.25 1.55
CA GLN A 65 5.57 6.39 1.00
C GLN A 65 4.79 6.01 -0.27
N ARG A 66 5.42 5.26 -1.19
CA ARG A 66 4.76 4.78 -2.41
C ARG A 66 3.62 3.80 -2.14
N VAL A 67 3.74 2.94 -1.12
CA VAL A 67 2.62 2.08 -0.68
C VAL A 67 1.45 2.92 -0.15
N ALA A 68 1.73 3.94 0.66
CA ALA A 68 0.70 4.84 1.17
C ALA A 68 -0.02 5.58 0.03
N LEU A 69 0.73 6.03 -0.98
CA LEU A 69 0.18 6.62 -2.19
C LEU A 69 -0.69 5.63 -2.98
N ALA A 70 -0.20 4.42 -3.22
CA ALA A 70 -0.96 3.37 -3.90
C ALA A 70 -2.29 3.06 -3.18
N ARG A 71 -2.27 2.98 -1.84
CA ARG A 71 -3.49 2.78 -1.03
C ARG A 71 -4.47 3.95 -1.16
N ALA A 72 -3.98 5.19 -1.18
CA ALA A 72 -4.82 6.38 -1.36
C ALA A 72 -5.44 6.43 -2.77
N LEU A 73 -4.66 6.12 -3.81
CA LEU A 73 -5.14 6.05 -5.20
C LEU A 73 -6.09 4.87 -5.44
N ALA A 74 -5.89 3.74 -4.76
CA ALA A 74 -6.78 2.59 -4.83
C ALA A 74 -8.19 2.94 -4.34
N TYR A 75 -8.30 3.80 -3.32
CA TYR A 75 -9.58 4.19 -2.73
C TYR A 75 -10.48 4.99 -3.70
N ASP A 76 -9.90 5.61 -4.74
CA ASP A 76 -10.58 6.46 -5.71
C ASP A 76 -11.49 7.49 -5.00
N PRO A 77 -10.88 8.48 -4.30
CA PRO A 77 -11.65 9.46 -3.57
C PRO A 77 -12.47 10.31 -4.56
N PRO A 78 -13.72 10.66 -4.21
CA PRO A 78 -14.58 11.51 -5.05
C PRO A 78 -13.97 12.91 -5.28
#